data_AF-A0A3M2SSI6-F1
#
_entry.id   AF-A0A3M2SSI6-F1
#
_cell.length_a   1.000
_cell.length_b   1.000
_cell.length_c   1.000
_cell.angle_alpha   90.00
_cell.angle_beta   90.00
_cell.angle_gamma   90.00
#
_symmetry.space_group_name_H-M   'P 1'
#
loop_
_entity.id
_entity.type
_entity.pdbx_description
1 polymer ?
#
loop_
_entity_poly.entity_id
_entity_poly.type
_entity_poly.pdbx_seq_one_letter_code
_entity_poly.pdbx_strand_id
1 'polypeptide(L)'
;MRKRRNHDAGFKARVALEALKGERTVSELAAEYGVHPTMIHQWKKALLDGAADIFERGGRKPVAEVNEETVRSLHAKIGELAVANDF
;
A
#
# COMPACT_ATOMS: atom_id res chain seq x y z
N MET A 1 1.23 13.42 -21.11
CA MET A 1 1.48 12.75 -19.81
C MET A 1 2.06 11.36 -20.05
N ARG A 2 3.27 11.06 -19.56
CA ARG A 2 3.86 9.72 -19.65
C ARG A 2 3.10 8.77 -18.72
N LYS A 3 2.42 7.76 -19.28
CA LYS A 3 1.66 6.77 -18.51
C LYS A 3 2.58 6.12 -17.48
N ARG A 4 2.26 6.25 -16.18
CA ARG A 4 3.04 5.61 -15.11
C ARG A 4 3.02 4.10 -15.35
N ARG A 5 4.20 3.47 -15.36
CA ARG A 5 4.29 2.00 -15.38
C ARG A 5 3.84 1.50 -14.00
N ASN A 6 2.64 0.94 -13.96
CA ASN A 6 2.17 0.23 -12.78
C ASN A 6 2.73 -1.18 -12.81
N HIS A 7 3.46 -1.55 -11.78
CA HIS A 7 3.88 -2.93 -11.54
C HIS A 7 2.78 -3.67 -10.78
N ASP A 8 2.52 -4.93 -11.16
CA ASP A 8 1.57 -5.78 -10.46
C ASP A 8 2.09 -6.18 -9.07
N ALA A 9 1.18 -6.64 -8.21
CA ALA A 9 1.52 -6.99 -6.84
C ALA A 9 2.53 -8.15 -6.75
N GLY A 10 2.42 -9.15 -7.65
CA GLY A 10 3.32 -10.31 -7.68
C GLY A 10 4.75 -9.91 -8.06
N PHE A 11 4.89 -9.02 -9.04
CA PHE A 11 6.20 -8.48 -9.42
C PHE A 11 6.86 -7.70 -8.28
N LYS A 12 6.11 -6.82 -7.60
CA LYS A 12 6.64 -6.07 -6.45
C LYS A 12 7.11 -7.00 -5.32
N ALA A 13 6.32 -8.04 -5.01
CA ALA A 13 6.66 -9.02 -3.98
C ALA A 13 7.93 -9.80 -4.35
N ARG A 14 8.08 -10.21 -5.62
CA ARG A 14 9.28 -10.91 -6.10
C ARG A 14 10.54 -10.07 -5.96
N VAL A 15 10.50 -8.82 -6.45
CA VAL A 15 11.64 -7.90 -6.38
C VAL A 15 11.96 -7.55 -4.92
N ALA A 16 10.95 -7.37 -4.07
CA ALA A 16 11.15 -7.12 -2.64
C ALA A 16 11.79 -8.31 -1.91
N LEU A 17 11.37 -9.54 -2.20
CA LEU A 17 11.96 -10.76 -1.64
C LEU A 17 13.42 -10.90 -2.02
N GLU A 18 13.76 -10.58 -3.26
CA GLU A 18 15.14 -10.69 -3.72
C GLU A 18 16.05 -9.61 -3.15
N ALA A 19 15.54 -8.39 -3.05
CA ALA A 19 16.20 -7.32 -2.33
C ALA A 19 16.34 -7.62 -0.82
N LEU A 20 15.48 -8.50 -0.27
CA LEU A 20 15.57 -8.96 1.11
C LEU A 20 16.60 -10.08 1.29
N LYS A 21 16.68 -11.04 0.35
CA LYS A 21 17.70 -12.09 0.32
C LYS A 21 19.12 -11.52 0.33
N GLY A 22 19.34 -10.41 -0.35
CA GLY A 22 20.64 -9.71 -0.35
C GLY A 22 21.73 -10.38 -1.19
N GLU A 23 21.38 -11.37 -2.01
CA GLU A 23 22.30 -12.01 -2.96
C GLU A 23 22.75 -11.05 -4.08
N ARG A 24 21.93 -10.04 -4.38
CA ARG A 24 22.16 -9.02 -5.41
C ARG A 24 21.98 -7.64 -4.81
N THR A 25 22.76 -6.69 -5.27
CA THR A 25 22.63 -5.29 -4.84
C THR A 25 21.35 -4.67 -5.41
N VAL A 26 20.83 -3.63 -4.75
CA VAL A 26 19.66 -2.91 -5.24
C VAL A 26 19.89 -2.30 -6.62
N SER A 27 21.13 -1.89 -6.92
CA SER A 27 21.52 -1.36 -8.23
C SER A 27 21.47 -2.41 -9.34
N GLU A 28 21.90 -3.64 -9.06
CA GLU A 28 21.81 -4.75 -10.01
C GLU A 28 20.36 -5.14 -10.27
N LEU A 29 19.55 -5.24 -9.20
CA LEU A 29 18.11 -5.50 -9.32
C LEU A 29 17.40 -4.39 -10.09
N ALA A 30 17.80 -3.13 -9.88
CA ALA A 30 17.27 -1.99 -10.61
C ALA A 30 17.56 -2.08 -12.12
N ALA A 31 18.79 -2.46 -12.49
CA ALA A 31 19.20 -2.65 -13.87
C ALA A 31 18.47 -3.84 -14.53
N GLU A 32 18.38 -4.97 -13.85
CA GLU A 32 17.76 -6.20 -14.37
C GLU A 32 16.26 -6.05 -14.58
N TYR A 33 15.56 -5.51 -13.57
CA TYR A 33 14.11 -5.37 -13.60
C TYR A 33 13.64 -4.06 -14.25
N GLY A 34 14.57 -3.17 -14.60
CA GLY A 34 14.26 -1.85 -15.16
C GLY A 34 13.45 -0.97 -14.19
N VAL A 35 13.71 -1.12 -12.89
CA VAL A 35 12.99 -0.45 -11.79
C VAL A 35 13.93 0.54 -11.12
N HIS A 36 13.42 1.70 -10.69
CA HIS A 36 14.23 2.65 -9.95
C HIS A 36 14.62 2.12 -8.55
N PRO A 37 15.88 2.25 -8.08
CA PRO A 37 16.33 1.76 -6.77
C PRO A 37 15.43 2.15 -5.60
N THR A 38 14.92 3.39 -5.58
CA THR A 38 13.97 3.88 -4.56
C THR A 38 12.71 3.02 -4.48
N MET A 39 12.18 2.53 -5.60
CA MET A 39 10.99 1.67 -5.60
C MET A 39 11.29 0.31 -5.00
N ILE A 40 12.48 -0.23 -5.24
CA ILE A 40 12.93 -1.50 -4.65
C ILE A 40 13.02 -1.37 -3.12
N HIS A 41 13.59 -0.26 -2.63
CA HIS A 41 13.60 0.02 -1.19
C HIS A 41 12.19 0.15 -0.59
N GLN A 42 11.28 0.83 -1.30
CA GLN A 42 9.88 0.94 -0.88
C GLN A 42 9.18 -0.42 -0.81
N TRP A 43 9.37 -1.27 -1.81
CA TRP A 43 8.75 -2.60 -1.83
C TRP A 43 9.36 -3.54 -0.79
N LYS A 44 10.68 -3.48 -0.59
CA LYS A 44 11.35 -4.21 0.50
C LYS A 44 10.79 -3.82 1.86
N LYS A 45 10.60 -2.52 2.10
CA LYS A 45 9.99 -2.01 3.33
C LYS A 45 8.53 -2.48 3.47
N ALA A 46 7.72 -2.35 2.41
CA ALA A 46 6.33 -2.78 2.44
C ALA A 46 6.19 -4.29 2.70
N LEU A 47 7.10 -5.11 2.17
CA LEU A 47 7.14 -6.54 2.45
C LEU A 47 7.47 -6.81 3.92
N LEU A 48 8.46 -6.12 4.50
CA LEU A 48 8.81 -6.27 5.91
C LEU A 48 7.67 -5.85 6.85
N ASP A 49 7.06 -4.70 6.57
CA ASP A 49 5.97 -4.14 7.38
C ASP A 49 4.70 -5.02 7.30
N GLY A 50 4.43 -5.64 6.14
CA GLY A 50 3.26 -6.49 5.91
C GLY A 50 3.49 -7.99 6.11
N ALA A 51 4.73 -8.44 6.35
CA ALA A 51 5.03 -9.88 6.46
C ALA A 51 4.38 -10.52 7.69
N ALA A 52 4.32 -9.80 8.82
CA ALA A 52 3.71 -10.30 10.04
C ALA A 52 2.22 -10.62 9.86
N ASP A 53 1.49 -9.78 9.11
CA ASP A 53 0.06 -9.94 8.83
C ASP A 53 -0.28 -11.26 8.12
N ILE A 54 0.68 -11.86 7.40
CA ILE A 54 0.50 -13.15 6.70
C ILE A 54 0.39 -14.30 7.71
N PHE A 55 1.05 -14.17 8.86
CA PHE A 55 1.10 -15.19 9.91
C PHE A 55 0.08 -14.95 11.03
N GLU A 56 -0.57 -13.79 11.08
CA GLU A 56 -1.68 -13.54 11.99
C GLU A 56 -2.91 -14.37 11.58
N ARG A 57 -3.47 -15.12 12.54
CA ARG A 57 -4.60 -16.02 12.32
C ARG A 57 -5.86 -15.18 12.02
N GLY A 58 -6.21 -15.10 10.74
CA GLY A 58 -7.38 -14.35 10.25
C GLY A 58 -7.08 -13.40 9.10
N GLY A 59 -5.80 -13.13 8.80
CA GLY A 59 -5.37 -12.16 7.79
C GLY A 59 -5.83 -10.74 8.14
N ARG A 60 -5.16 -9.72 7.60
CA ARG A 60 -5.71 -8.36 7.64
C ARG A 60 -7.05 -8.44 6.90
N LYS A 61 -8.18 -8.36 7.62
CA LYS A 61 -9.48 -8.08 6.99
C LYS A 61 -9.23 -6.90 6.06
N PRO A 62 -9.67 -6.95 4.77
CA PRO A 62 -9.58 -5.78 3.91
C PRO A 62 -10.09 -4.61 4.73
N VAL A 63 -9.29 -3.54 4.80
CA VAL A 63 -9.65 -2.29 5.48
C VAL A 63 -11.12 -2.10 5.23
N ALA A 64 -11.93 -2.20 6.31
CA ALA A 64 -13.37 -2.39 6.23
C ALA A 64 -13.90 -1.63 5.03
N GLU A 65 -14.49 -2.34 4.06
CA GLU A 65 -15.31 -1.71 3.03
C GLU A 65 -16.09 -0.63 3.74
N VAL A 66 -15.79 0.63 3.41
CA VAL A 66 -16.26 1.76 4.21
C VAL A 66 -17.77 1.60 4.30
N ASN A 67 -18.26 1.19 5.47
CA ASN A 67 -19.65 0.78 5.60
C ASN A 67 -20.49 1.99 5.17
N GLU A 68 -21.31 1.84 4.13
CA GLU A 68 -22.11 2.92 3.58
C GLU A 68 -22.95 3.61 4.67
N GLU A 69 -23.32 2.87 5.71
CA GLU A 69 -23.98 3.39 6.90
C GLU A 69 -23.09 4.36 7.71
N THR A 70 -21.80 4.05 7.84
CA THR A 70 -20.81 4.94 8.47
C THR A 70 -20.58 6.19 7.62
N VAL A 71 -20.51 6.07 6.29
CA VAL A 71 -20.41 7.24 5.38
C VAL A 71 -21.62 8.14 5.53
N ARG A 72 -22.82 7.55 5.52
CA ARG A 72 -24.07 8.29 5.67
C ARG A 72 -24.19 8.97 7.04
N SER A 73 -23.80 8.29 8.11
CA SER A 73 -23.77 8.86 9.46
C SER A 73 -22.81 10.05 9.56
N LEU A 74 -21.60 9.92 8.97
CA LEU A 74 -20.63 10.99 8.94
C LEU A 74 -21.12 12.20 8.11
N HIS A 75 -21.75 11.97 6.95
CA HIS A 75 -22.34 13.05 6.15
C HIS A 75 -23.48 13.78 6.88
N ALA A 76 -24.36 13.05 7.58
CA ALA A 76 -25.42 13.65 8.37
C ALA A 76 -24.85 14.55 9.49
N LYS A 77 -23.81 14.07 10.17
CA LYS A 77 -23.16 14.83 11.26
C LYS A 77 -22.41 16.07 10.76
N ILE A 78 -21.83 16.00 9.55
CA ILE A 78 -21.24 17.18 8.88
C ILE A 78 -22.32 18.22 8.58
N GLY A 79 -23.50 17.79 8.11
CA GLY A 79 -24.64 18.70 7.85
C GLY A 79 -25.16 19.38 9.11
N GLU A 80 -25.33 18.64 10.21
CA GLU A 80 -25.72 19.21 11.50
C GLU A 80 -24.71 20.24 12.02
N LEU A 81 -23.41 19.93 11.93
CA LEU A 81 -22.35 20.84 12.35
C LEU A 81 -22.25 22.09 11.46
N ALA A 82 -22.53 21.98 10.16
CA ALA A 82 -22.57 23.14 9.27
C ALA A 82 -23.71 24.10 9.66
N VAL A 83 -24.91 23.57 9.89
CA VAL A 83 -26.06 24.37 10.33
C VAL A 83 -25.82 25.02 11.69
N ALA A 84 -25.16 24.31 12.62
CA ALA A 84 -24.85 24.84 13.95
C ALA A 84 -23.76 25.92 13.93
N ASN A 85 -22.87 25.94 12.93
CA ASN A 85 -21.82 26.94 12.75
C ASN A 85 -22.23 28.14 11.86
N ASP A 86 -23.38 28.07 11.18
CA ASP A 86 -23.93 29.15 10.34
C ASP A 86 -24.83 30.12 11.16
N PHE A 87 -24.77 30.07 12.49
CA PHE A 87 -25.35 31.02 13.46
C PHE A 87 -24.24 31.80 14.18
#